data_AF-A0A2V9HRE7-F1
#
_entry.id   AF-A0A2V9HRE7-F1
#
_cell.length_a   1.000
_cell.length_b   1.000
_cell.length_c   1.000
_cell.angle_alpha   90.00
_cell.angle_beta   90.00
_cell.angle_gamma   90.00
#
_symmetry.space_group_name_H-M   'P 1'
#
loop_
_entity.id
_entity.type
_entity.pdbx_description
1 polymer ?
#
loop_
_entity_poly.entity_id
_entity_poly.type
_entity_poly.pdbx_seq_one_letter_code
_entity_poly.pdbx_strand_id
1 'polypeptide(L)'
;KGKVILLNFWATWCGPCRAELYDLIDLQAKYKERFQILSLIVDDDDPATIQAVVEKYGINYPVALAPNEIRMQYGGIAALPTSFMLDTEGRIVQKHEGLRDPRLYETEIRALLGLPIGNVRVETFDDTGQIFIKNAVRATELPGVDLSQLTPEQKIVALHKFNAEGCNCGCQYTLAQCRIYDRNCQISKTATEKIIAALAHRTPAKSEPDSPPPQPALSASPPTSEKPLE
;
A
#
# COMPACT_ATOMS: atom_id res chain seq x y z
N LYS A 1 -1.57 -3.37 -15.40
CA LYS A 1 -1.46 -4.63 -14.62
C LYS A 1 -0.38 -5.50 -15.27
N GLY A 2 0.41 -6.23 -14.48
CA GLY A 2 1.57 -7.02 -14.95
C GLY A 2 2.89 -6.25 -15.07
N LYS A 3 2.88 -4.94 -14.85
CA LYS A 3 4.07 -4.08 -14.77
C LYS A 3 4.03 -3.27 -13.48
N VAL A 4 5.20 -2.98 -12.92
CA VAL A 4 5.34 -1.91 -11.92
C VAL A 4 5.03 -0.59 -12.61
N ILE A 5 4.29 0.30 -11.97
CA ILE A 5 3.90 1.58 -12.57
C ILE A 5 4.37 2.73 -11.69
N LEU A 6 5.02 3.71 -12.29
CA LEU A 6 5.26 5.01 -11.64
C LEU A 6 4.31 6.03 -12.27
N LEU A 7 3.34 6.48 -11.48
CA LEU A 7 2.40 7.52 -11.90
C LEU A 7 2.91 8.86 -11.35
N ASN A 8 3.30 9.77 -12.24
CA ASN A 8 4.00 11.01 -11.87
C ASN A 8 3.17 12.23 -12.26
N PHE A 9 2.78 13.02 -11.27
CA PHE A 9 2.16 14.33 -11.44
C PHE A 9 3.23 15.41 -11.51
N TRP A 10 3.20 16.21 -12.58
CA TRP A 10 4.13 17.32 -12.79
C TRP A 10 3.50 18.44 -13.64
N ALA A 11 4.24 19.53 -13.88
CA ALA A 11 3.79 20.64 -14.73
C ALA A 11 4.96 21.19 -15.56
N THR A 12 4.67 21.79 -16.72
CA THR A 12 5.74 22.22 -17.65
C THR A 12 6.59 23.36 -17.08
N TRP A 13 5.98 24.22 -16.26
CA TRP A 13 6.64 25.32 -15.56
C TRP A 13 7.39 24.89 -14.27
N CYS A 14 7.17 23.66 -13.79
CA CYS A 14 7.76 23.17 -12.55
C CYS A 14 9.26 22.87 -12.73
N GLY A 15 10.12 23.70 -12.12
CA GLY A 15 11.57 23.54 -12.16
C GLY A 15 12.06 22.16 -11.67
N PRO A 16 11.72 21.74 -10.44
CA PRO A 16 12.12 20.44 -9.92
C PRO A 16 11.61 19.26 -10.76
N CYS A 17 10.41 19.37 -11.32
CA CYS A 17 9.85 18.33 -12.18
C CYS A 17 10.67 18.14 -13.45
N ARG A 18 11.08 19.24 -14.10
CA ARG A 18 11.94 19.16 -15.29
C ARG A 18 13.32 18.59 -14.99
N ALA A 19 13.79 18.71 -13.75
CA ALA A 19 15.07 18.15 -13.33
C ALA A 19 15.05 16.61 -13.25
N GLU A 20 13.91 15.97 -12.97
CA GLU A 20 13.81 14.50 -12.90
C GLU A 20 13.50 13.83 -14.25
N LEU A 21 13.08 14.58 -15.28
CA LEU A 21 12.60 13.97 -16.54
C LEU A 21 13.60 13.04 -17.21
N TYR A 22 14.88 13.44 -17.30
CA TYR A 22 15.90 12.59 -17.93
C TYR A 22 16.12 11.29 -17.16
N ASP A 23 16.13 11.35 -15.82
CA ASP A 23 16.24 10.15 -15.00
C ASP A 23 15.03 9.22 -15.17
N LEU A 24 13.82 9.78 -15.27
CA LEU A 24 12.61 9.01 -15.52
C LEU A 24 12.61 8.36 -16.91
N ILE A 25 13.11 9.08 -17.94
CA ILE A 25 13.28 8.56 -19.30
C ILE A 25 14.24 7.36 -19.31
N ASP A 26 15.35 7.46 -18.57
CA ASP A 26 16.33 6.39 -18.45
C ASP A 26 15.75 5.17 -17.72
N LEU A 27 15.00 5.38 -16.64
CA LEU A 27 14.33 4.30 -15.91
C LEU A 27 13.28 3.59 -16.77
N GLN A 28 12.46 4.36 -17.52
CA GLN A 28 11.50 3.81 -18.46
C GLN A 28 12.21 2.96 -19.52
N ALA A 29 13.30 3.47 -20.12
CA ALA A 29 14.06 2.74 -21.13
C ALA A 29 14.66 1.44 -20.59
N LYS A 30 15.26 1.51 -19.39
CA LYS A 30 15.95 0.39 -18.72
C LYS A 30 15.02 -0.75 -18.34
N TYR A 31 13.78 -0.44 -17.94
CA TYR A 31 12.84 -1.43 -17.41
C TYR A 31 11.56 -1.61 -18.25
N LYS A 32 11.50 -1.07 -19.48
CA LYS A 32 10.30 -0.99 -20.34
C LYS A 32 9.43 -2.25 -20.44
N GLU A 33 10.02 -3.44 -20.36
CA GLU A 33 9.30 -4.71 -20.45
C GLU A 33 8.45 -4.99 -19.20
N ARG A 34 8.87 -4.51 -18.03
CA ARG A 34 8.26 -4.82 -16.72
C ARG A 34 7.88 -3.58 -15.90
N PHE A 35 8.20 -2.39 -16.40
CA PHE A 35 7.94 -1.10 -15.78
C PHE A 35 7.28 -0.14 -16.77
N GLN A 36 6.42 0.75 -16.26
CA GLN A 36 5.75 1.77 -17.04
C GLN A 36 5.60 3.06 -16.24
N ILE A 37 6.07 4.16 -16.80
CA ILE A 37 5.73 5.50 -16.30
C ILE A 37 4.42 5.96 -16.94
N LEU A 38 3.53 6.54 -16.14
CA LEU A 38 2.37 7.29 -16.61
C LEU A 38 2.49 8.72 -16.12
N SER A 39 2.66 9.64 -17.05
CA SER A 39 2.89 11.04 -16.73
C SER A 39 1.59 11.83 -16.79
N LEU A 40 1.32 12.58 -15.74
CA LEU A 40 0.09 13.34 -15.55
C LEU A 40 0.42 14.81 -15.39
N ILE A 41 0.10 15.60 -16.41
CA ILE A 41 0.41 17.02 -16.46
C ILE A 41 -0.70 17.81 -15.78
N VAL A 42 -0.31 18.58 -14.77
CA VAL A 42 -1.13 19.48 -13.97
C VAL A 42 -0.82 20.91 -14.41
N ASP A 43 -1.26 21.24 -15.63
CA ASP A 43 -0.98 22.53 -16.25
C ASP A 43 -2.26 23.12 -16.85
N ASP A 44 -2.31 24.44 -16.93
CA ASP A 44 -3.41 25.21 -17.55
C ASP A 44 -3.05 25.71 -18.96
N ASP A 45 -1.81 25.44 -19.40
CA ASP A 45 -1.33 25.75 -20.75
C ASP A 45 -2.08 24.98 -21.83
N ASP A 46 -2.04 25.49 -23.07
CA ASP A 46 -2.69 24.85 -24.19
C ASP A 46 -1.98 23.53 -24.59
N PRO A 47 -2.71 22.56 -25.18
CA PRO A 47 -2.13 21.26 -25.53
C PRO A 47 -0.91 21.31 -26.45
N ALA A 48 -0.79 22.32 -27.32
CA ALA A 48 0.34 22.41 -28.25
C ALA A 48 1.62 22.85 -27.51
N THR A 49 1.51 23.78 -26.57
CA THR A 49 2.61 24.17 -25.68
C THR A 49 3.10 22.98 -24.86
N ILE A 50 2.17 22.22 -24.29
CA ILE A 50 2.48 21.02 -23.51
C ILE A 50 3.17 19.96 -24.38
N GLN A 51 2.64 19.70 -25.57
CA GLN A 51 3.22 18.75 -26.51
C GLN A 51 4.65 19.14 -26.91
N ALA A 52 4.91 20.42 -27.19
CA ALA A 52 6.25 20.90 -27.53
C ALA A 52 7.26 20.65 -26.39
N VAL A 53 6.84 20.77 -25.12
CA VAL A 53 7.69 20.44 -23.97
C VAL A 53 7.95 18.93 -23.90
N VAL A 54 6.92 18.09 -24.07
CA VAL A 54 7.05 16.62 -24.07
C VAL A 54 8.04 16.16 -25.14
N GLU A 55 7.93 16.70 -26.36
CA GLU A 55 8.83 16.41 -27.48
C GLU A 55 10.25 16.93 -27.22
N LYS A 56 10.39 18.15 -26.70
CA LYS A 56 11.69 18.75 -26.37
C LYS A 56 12.50 17.91 -25.40
N TYR A 57 11.86 17.34 -24.38
CA TYR A 57 12.54 16.50 -23.38
C TYR A 57 12.69 15.05 -23.85
N GLY A 58 12.09 14.65 -24.96
CA GLY A 58 12.18 13.28 -25.48
C GLY A 58 11.50 12.25 -24.59
N ILE A 59 10.38 12.64 -23.95
CA ILE A 59 9.64 11.75 -23.05
C ILE A 59 9.19 10.49 -23.81
N ASN A 60 9.66 9.33 -23.34
CA ASN A 60 9.48 8.03 -23.99
C ASN A 60 8.38 7.17 -23.35
N TYR A 61 7.47 7.80 -22.60
CA TYR A 61 6.34 7.17 -21.92
C TYR A 61 5.05 7.96 -22.13
N PRO A 62 3.87 7.34 -21.93
CA PRO A 62 2.58 8.01 -22.09
C PRO A 62 2.44 9.24 -21.17
N VAL A 63 1.89 10.29 -21.75
CA VAL A 63 1.58 11.55 -21.08
C VAL A 63 0.10 11.86 -21.26
N ALA A 64 -0.56 12.27 -20.18
CA ALA A 64 -1.95 12.72 -20.20
C ALA A 64 -2.11 13.98 -19.34
N LEU A 65 -3.17 14.74 -19.59
CA LEU A 65 -3.56 15.85 -18.73
C LEU A 65 -4.30 15.31 -17.50
N ALA A 66 -4.01 15.89 -16.34
CA ALA A 66 -4.67 15.59 -15.08
C ALA A 66 -5.48 16.80 -14.61
N PRO A 67 -6.75 16.91 -15.05
CA PRO A 67 -7.64 17.94 -14.55
C PRO A 67 -7.92 17.73 -13.06
N ASN A 68 -8.55 18.71 -12.42
CA ASN A 68 -8.75 18.72 -10.98
C ASN A 68 -9.47 17.47 -10.46
N GLU A 69 -10.43 16.92 -11.21
CA GLU A 69 -11.17 15.71 -10.85
C GLU A 69 -10.24 14.51 -10.69
N ILE A 70 -9.25 14.36 -11.57
CA ILE A 70 -8.25 13.30 -11.49
C ILE A 70 -7.37 13.52 -10.26
N ARG A 71 -6.88 14.74 -10.04
CA ARG A 71 -6.03 15.08 -8.88
C ARG A 71 -6.72 14.76 -7.55
N MET A 72 -8.01 15.04 -7.46
CA MET A 72 -8.81 14.78 -6.25
C MET A 72 -8.98 13.28 -5.94
N GLN A 73 -9.00 12.41 -6.95
CA GLN A 73 -9.05 10.95 -6.74
C GLN A 73 -7.81 10.41 -6.01
N TYR A 74 -6.69 11.14 -6.06
CA TYR A 74 -5.45 10.80 -5.35
C TYR A 74 -5.30 11.54 -4.01
N GLY A 75 -6.41 12.01 -3.43
CA GLY A 75 -6.40 12.77 -2.18
C GLY A 75 -5.97 14.24 -2.35
N GLY A 76 -5.96 14.73 -3.60
CA GLY A 76 -5.39 16.01 -3.97
C GLY A 76 -3.90 15.93 -4.28
N ILE A 77 -3.42 16.86 -5.10
CA ILE A 77 -2.00 17.01 -5.43
C ILE A 77 -1.57 18.41 -4.99
N ALA A 78 -1.01 18.47 -3.77
CA ALA A 78 -0.65 19.71 -3.08
C ALA A 78 0.76 20.22 -3.43
N ALA A 79 1.63 19.35 -3.96
CA ALA A 79 2.99 19.68 -4.35
C ALA A 79 3.38 18.95 -5.64
N LEU A 80 4.37 19.49 -6.36
CA LEU A 80 4.93 18.88 -7.56
C LEU A 80 6.47 18.78 -7.44
N PRO A 81 7.10 17.72 -8.00
CA PRO A 81 6.44 16.54 -8.52
C PRO A 81 5.80 15.70 -7.40
N THR A 82 4.75 14.94 -7.72
CA THR A 82 4.21 13.90 -6.83
C THR A 82 4.12 12.60 -7.60
N SER A 83 4.81 11.57 -7.12
CA SER A 83 4.87 10.26 -7.75
C SER A 83 4.23 9.18 -6.88
N PHE A 84 3.46 8.30 -7.49
CA PHE A 84 2.90 7.11 -6.87
C PHE A 84 3.53 5.87 -7.50
N MET A 85 4.11 5.00 -6.66
CA MET A 85 4.60 3.70 -7.11
C MET A 85 3.48 2.68 -6.93
N LEU A 86 3.17 1.95 -8.00
CA LEU A 86 2.19 0.88 -8.01
C LEU A 86 2.88 -0.44 -8.33
N ASP A 87 2.48 -1.49 -7.63
CA ASP A 87 2.95 -2.85 -7.90
C ASP A 87 2.32 -3.45 -9.18
N THR A 88 2.69 -4.70 -9.48
CA THR A 88 2.22 -5.42 -10.67
C THR A 88 0.71 -5.70 -10.67
N GLU A 89 0.07 -5.69 -9.50
CA GLU A 89 -1.39 -5.81 -9.35
C GLU A 89 -2.11 -4.46 -9.53
N GLY A 90 -1.36 -3.35 -9.50
CA GLY A 90 -1.88 -2.00 -9.61
C GLY A 90 -2.24 -1.38 -8.25
N ARG A 91 -1.71 -1.90 -7.14
CA ARG A 91 -1.89 -1.33 -5.80
C ARG A 91 -0.84 -0.25 -5.58
N ILE A 92 -1.24 0.91 -5.07
CA ILE A 92 -0.28 1.95 -4.64
C ILE A 92 0.47 1.43 -3.42
N VAL A 93 1.79 1.34 -3.53
CA VAL A 93 2.69 0.86 -2.46
C VAL A 93 3.59 1.95 -1.91
N GLN A 94 3.83 3.03 -2.66
CA GLN A 94 4.55 4.22 -2.18
C GLN A 94 3.97 5.51 -2.77
N LYS A 95 4.18 6.61 -2.04
CA LYS A 95 3.94 7.99 -2.48
C LYS A 95 5.17 8.83 -2.17
N HIS A 96 5.64 9.57 -3.19
CA HIS A 96 6.76 10.48 -3.10
C HIS A 96 6.31 11.89 -3.44
N GLU A 97 6.54 12.83 -2.55
CA GLU A 97 6.33 14.25 -2.81
C GLU A 97 7.67 14.96 -2.93
N GLY A 98 7.79 15.85 -3.92
CA GLY A 98 9.01 16.58 -4.25
C GLY A 98 10.01 15.76 -5.07
N LEU A 99 11.05 16.43 -5.54
CA LEU A 99 12.16 15.82 -6.30
C LEU A 99 12.87 14.75 -5.46
N ARG A 100 13.13 13.59 -6.05
CA ARG A 100 13.81 12.46 -5.40
C ARG A 100 15.05 12.03 -6.17
N ASP A 101 15.98 11.42 -5.42
CA ASP A 101 17.12 10.73 -6.03
C ASP A 101 16.60 9.57 -6.89
N PRO A 102 16.97 9.47 -8.17
CA PRO A 102 16.47 8.43 -9.07
C PRO A 102 16.81 7.01 -8.62
N ARG A 103 17.86 6.85 -7.80
CA ARG A 103 18.22 5.55 -7.20
C ARG A 103 17.13 5.03 -6.25
N LEU A 104 16.33 5.92 -5.65
CA LEU A 104 15.19 5.52 -4.84
C LEU A 104 14.14 4.82 -5.70
N TYR A 105 13.74 5.44 -6.81
CA TYR A 105 12.78 4.83 -7.75
C TYR A 105 13.32 3.52 -8.30
N GLU A 106 14.60 3.46 -8.70
CA GLU A 106 15.19 2.22 -9.18
C GLU A 106 15.18 1.11 -8.12
N THR A 107 15.47 1.43 -6.86
CA THR A 107 15.43 0.48 -5.75
C THR A 107 14.03 -0.10 -5.58
N GLU A 108 13.00 0.75 -5.60
CA GLU A 108 11.60 0.33 -5.50
C GLU A 108 11.16 -0.53 -6.69
N ILE A 109 11.50 -0.12 -7.91
CA ILE A 109 11.23 -0.89 -9.13
C ILE A 109 11.86 -2.28 -9.02
N ARG A 110 13.13 -2.36 -8.61
CA ARG A 110 13.84 -3.63 -8.46
C ARG A 110 13.22 -4.49 -7.37
N ALA A 111 12.86 -3.92 -6.22
CA ALA A 111 12.19 -4.63 -5.14
C ALA A 111 10.87 -5.26 -5.62
N LEU A 112 10.02 -4.47 -6.28
CA LEU A 112 8.72 -4.90 -6.76
C LEU A 112 8.80 -5.89 -7.94
N LEU A 113 9.94 -5.93 -8.65
CA LEU A 113 10.23 -6.90 -9.70
C LEU A 113 11.00 -8.13 -9.21
N GLY A 114 11.28 -8.25 -7.91
CA GLY A 114 12.09 -9.34 -7.34
C GLY A 114 13.52 -9.37 -7.86
N LEU A 115 14.06 -8.21 -8.27
CA LEU A 115 15.43 -8.07 -8.77
C LEU A 115 16.42 -7.79 -7.63
N PRO A 116 17.68 -8.22 -7.74
CA PRO A 116 18.70 -7.95 -6.72
C PRO A 116 18.90 -6.44 -6.50
N ILE A 117 19.07 -5.98 -5.26
CA ILE A 117 19.35 -4.57 -4.94
C ILE A 117 20.74 -4.49 -4.35
N GLY A 118 21.76 -4.31 -5.20
CA GLY A 118 23.16 -4.41 -4.79
C GLY A 118 23.44 -5.77 -4.14
N ASN A 119 23.99 -5.76 -2.93
CA ASN A 119 24.26 -6.96 -2.13
C ASN A 119 23.14 -7.29 -1.13
N VAL A 120 21.95 -6.70 -1.30
CA VAL A 120 20.81 -6.90 -0.40
C VAL A 120 19.87 -7.94 -0.99
N ARG A 121 19.49 -8.92 -0.16
CA ARG A 121 18.44 -9.90 -0.47
C ARG A 121 17.08 -9.31 -0.10
N VAL A 122 16.22 -9.16 -1.10
CA VAL A 122 14.83 -8.72 -0.89
C VAL A 122 13.99 -9.97 -0.61
N GLU A 123 13.47 -10.08 0.61
CA GLU A 123 12.51 -11.10 0.98
C GLU A 123 11.11 -10.50 0.94
N THR A 124 10.24 -11.07 0.11
CA THR A 124 8.82 -10.73 0.08
C THR A 124 8.08 -11.71 0.97
N PHE A 125 7.26 -11.18 1.88
CA PHE A 125 6.42 -11.98 2.75
C PHE A 125 4.98 -11.74 2.32
N ASP A 126 4.25 -12.80 1.99
CA ASP A 126 2.80 -12.71 1.90
C ASP A 126 2.29 -12.30 3.27
N ASP A 127 1.61 -11.16 3.33
CA ASP A 127 1.00 -10.68 4.55
C ASP A 127 -0.20 -11.60 4.87
N THR A 128 0.07 -12.70 5.56
CA THR A 128 -0.96 -13.58 6.13
C THR A 128 -1.62 -12.96 7.37
N GLY A 129 -1.60 -11.63 7.49
CA GLY A 129 -2.06 -10.87 8.65
C GLY A 129 -1.12 -10.91 9.84
N GLN A 130 0.10 -11.44 9.69
CA GLN A 130 1.08 -11.53 10.78
C GLN A 130 2.08 -10.37 10.80
N ILE A 131 2.26 -9.66 9.68
CA ILE A 131 3.44 -8.76 9.53
C ILE A 131 3.06 -7.33 9.14
N PHE A 132 1.93 -7.06 8.48
CA PHE A 132 1.59 -5.68 8.10
C PHE A 132 0.13 -5.29 8.39
N ILE A 133 -0.10 -4.74 9.59
CA ILE A 133 -1.35 -4.03 9.87
C ILE A 133 -1.37 -2.75 9.02
N LYS A 134 -2.27 -2.69 8.02
CA LYS A 134 -2.48 -1.59 7.07
C LYS A 134 -2.62 -0.18 7.67
N ASN A 135 -2.71 -0.01 8.99
CA ASN A 135 -2.75 1.29 9.66
C ASN A 135 -2.12 1.33 11.08
N ALA A 136 -1.40 0.30 11.54
CA ALA A 136 -0.92 0.27 12.95
C ALA A 136 0.60 0.45 13.14
N VAL A 137 1.41 0.44 12.08
CA VAL A 137 2.89 0.51 12.21
C VAL A 137 3.42 1.87 12.70
N ARG A 138 2.53 2.83 13.01
CA ARG A 138 2.88 4.03 13.79
C ARG A 138 1.95 4.34 14.97
N ALA A 139 0.91 3.55 15.19
CA ALA A 139 0.02 3.76 16.33
C ALA A 139 0.57 3.00 17.55
N THR A 140 1.66 3.48 18.14
CA THR A 140 2.05 3.05 19.51
C THR A 140 1.06 3.55 20.54
N GLU A 141 0.22 4.51 20.17
CA GLU A 141 -0.71 5.21 21.02
C GLU A 141 -2.04 5.43 20.29
N LEU A 142 -3.15 5.26 21.00
CA LEU A 142 -4.49 5.64 20.56
C LEU A 142 -4.99 6.73 21.52
N PRO A 143 -5.54 7.85 21.03
CA PRO A 143 -6.01 8.92 21.91
C PRO A 143 -7.00 8.41 22.97
N GLY A 144 -6.66 8.62 24.25
CA GLY A 144 -7.50 8.23 25.39
C GLY A 144 -7.65 6.72 25.60
N VAL A 145 -6.73 5.90 25.07
CA VAL A 145 -6.63 4.46 25.31
C VAL A 145 -5.29 4.17 25.98
N ASP A 146 -5.32 3.66 27.21
CA ASP A 146 -4.11 3.33 27.97
C ASP A 146 -3.67 1.88 27.70
N LEU A 147 -2.57 1.73 26.96
CA LEU A 147 -1.96 0.44 26.64
C LEU A 147 -0.80 0.07 27.59
N SER A 148 -0.50 0.88 28.61
CA SER A 148 0.65 0.66 29.50
C SER A 148 0.62 -0.68 30.23
N GLN A 149 -0.57 -1.25 30.43
CA GLN A 149 -0.79 -2.53 31.12
C GLN A 149 -0.52 -3.77 30.25
N LEU A 150 -0.15 -3.60 28.98
CA LEU A 150 0.06 -4.69 28.03
C LEU A 150 1.54 -4.86 27.66
N THR A 151 1.98 -6.10 27.45
CA THR A 151 3.28 -6.40 26.83
C THR A 151 3.31 -5.92 25.37
N PRO A 152 4.48 -5.76 24.73
CA PRO A 152 4.57 -5.38 23.32
C PRO A 152 3.73 -6.28 22.39
N GLU A 153 3.71 -7.59 22.65
CA GLU A 153 2.94 -8.57 21.87
C GLU A 153 1.44 -8.39 22.10
N GLN A 154 1.03 -8.18 23.35
CA GLN A 154 -0.37 -7.91 23.70
C GLN A 154 -0.86 -6.58 23.13
N LYS A 155 0.00 -5.56 23.05
CA LYS A 155 -0.33 -4.27 22.40
C LYS A 155 -0.65 -4.47 20.92
N ILE A 156 0.14 -5.28 20.22
CA ILE A 156 -0.11 -5.62 18.81
C ILE A 156 -1.50 -6.28 18.67
N VAL A 157 -1.80 -7.26 19.53
CA VAL A 157 -3.11 -7.94 19.54
C VAL A 157 -4.25 -6.96 19.83
N ALA A 158 -4.08 -6.05 20.79
CA ALA A 158 -5.09 -5.04 21.12
C ALA A 158 -5.36 -4.09 19.95
N LEU A 159 -4.30 -3.55 19.34
CA LEU A 159 -4.39 -2.65 18.19
C LEU A 159 -5.04 -3.32 16.99
N HIS A 160 -4.74 -4.60 16.75
CA HIS A 160 -5.41 -5.38 15.70
C HIS A 160 -6.91 -5.49 15.97
N LYS A 161 -7.31 -5.84 17.20
CA LYS A 161 -8.72 -5.91 17.60
C LYS A 161 -9.43 -4.58 17.43
N PHE A 162 -8.82 -3.46 17.81
CA PHE A 162 -9.44 -2.14 17.65
C PHE A 162 -9.66 -1.75 16.19
N ASN A 163 -8.80 -2.20 15.28
CA ASN A 163 -8.96 -1.97 13.85
C ASN A 163 -9.96 -2.95 13.19
N ALA A 164 -10.25 -4.08 13.81
CA ALA A 164 -11.17 -5.09 13.29
C ALA A 164 -12.60 -4.94 13.83
N GLU A 165 -12.75 -4.53 15.10
CA GLU A 165 -14.04 -4.42 15.76
C GLU A 165 -14.70 -3.06 15.48
N GLY A 166 -15.99 -3.09 15.13
CA GLY A 166 -16.80 -1.90 14.88
C GLY A 166 -17.22 -1.19 16.17
N CYS A 167 -17.24 0.15 16.14
CA CYS A 167 -17.85 0.96 17.19
C CYS A 167 -19.35 1.10 16.94
N ASN A 168 -20.16 0.81 17.95
CA ASN A 168 -21.63 0.88 17.88
C ASN A 168 -22.22 2.21 18.41
N CYS A 169 -21.43 3.29 18.46
CA CYS A 169 -21.93 4.61 18.84
C CYS A 169 -22.75 5.32 17.73
N GLY A 170 -22.94 4.66 16.59
CA GLY A 170 -23.62 5.21 15.41
C GLY A 170 -22.67 5.74 14.32
N CYS A 171 -21.35 5.72 14.55
CA CYS A 171 -20.37 6.31 13.63
C CYS A 171 -19.94 5.41 12.45
N GLN A 172 -20.34 4.13 12.42
CA GLN A 172 -19.93 3.13 11.42
C GLN A 172 -18.40 2.88 11.32
N TYR A 173 -17.60 3.48 12.21
CA TYR A 173 -16.15 3.33 12.25
C TYR A 173 -15.71 2.12 13.07
N THR A 174 -14.47 1.66 12.86
CA THR A 174 -13.80 0.75 13.79
C THR A 174 -13.54 1.43 15.14
N LEU A 175 -13.28 0.67 16.20
CA LEU A 175 -12.93 1.25 17.50
C LEU A 175 -11.72 2.19 17.38
N ALA A 176 -10.68 1.79 16.65
CA ALA A 176 -9.48 2.60 16.42
C ALA A 176 -9.80 3.92 15.70
N GLN A 177 -10.53 3.85 14.57
CA GLN A 177 -10.97 5.03 13.83
C GLN A 177 -11.84 5.94 14.70
N CYS A 178 -12.78 5.38 15.46
CA CYS A 178 -13.64 6.15 16.34
C CYS A 178 -12.85 6.90 17.42
N ARG A 179 -11.82 6.29 18.04
CA ARG A 179 -10.95 7.00 19.01
C ARG A 179 -10.13 8.13 18.38
N ILE A 180 -9.75 7.99 17.11
CA ILE A 180 -9.00 9.02 16.37
C ILE A 180 -9.90 10.20 16.02
N TYR A 181 -11.11 9.94 15.50
CA TYR A 181 -12.02 10.98 15.01
C TYR A 181 -12.91 11.59 16.10
N ASP A 182 -13.23 10.84 17.16
CA ASP A 182 -13.98 11.32 18.32
C ASP A 182 -13.37 10.80 19.64
N ARG A 183 -12.45 11.61 20.19
CA ARG A 183 -11.75 11.29 21.45
C ARG A 183 -12.70 11.21 22.66
N ASN A 184 -13.89 11.78 22.57
CA ASN A 184 -14.87 11.85 23.66
C ASN A 184 -15.90 10.72 23.62
N CYS A 185 -15.91 9.88 22.57
CA CYS A 185 -16.80 8.73 22.46
C CYS A 185 -16.57 7.73 23.60
N GLN A 186 -17.50 7.69 24.56
CA GLN A 186 -17.45 6.79 25.72
C GLN A 186 -17.66 5.33 25.32
N ILE A 187 -18.50 5.08 24.31
CA ILE A 187 -18.77 3.73 23.81
C ILE A 187 -17.49 3.08 23.28
N SER A 188 -16.76 3.79 22.42
CA SER A 188 -15.48 3.32 21.90
C SER A 188 -14.46 3.13 23.02
N LYS A 189 -14.38 4.09 23.95
CA LYS A 189 -13.47 4.02 25.10
C LYS A 189 -13.71 2.75 25.93
N THR A 190 -14.94 2.53 26.39
CA THR A 190 -15.30 1.35 27.19
C THR A 190 -15.06 0.04 26.46
N ALA A 191 -15.32 -0.01 25.15
CA ALA A 191 -15.04 -1.20 24.34
C ALA A 191 -13.52 -1.47 24.27
N THR A 192 -12.71 -0.45 24.04
CA THR A 192 -11.24 -0.59 24.01
C THR A 192 -10.67 -1.02 25.36
N GLU A 193 -11.18 -0.48 26.48
CA GLU A 193 -10.77 -0.84 27.84
C GLU A 193 -11.09 -2.31 28.17
N LYS A 194 -12.26 -2.82 27.74
CA LYS A 194 -12.63 -4.23 27.93
C LYS A 194 -11.67 -5.19 27.21
N ILE A 195 -11.27 -4.85 26.00
CA ILE A 195 -10.32 -5.65 25.22
C ILE A 195 -8.95 -5.64 25.91
N ILE A 196 -8.50 -4.49 26.41
CA ILE A 196 -7.24 -4.36 27.14
C ILE A 196 -7.26 -5.21 28.40
N ALA A 197 -8.32 -5.10 29.22
CA ALA A 197 -8.46 -5.91 30.43
C ALA A 197 -8.43 -7.41 30.12
N ALA A 198 -9.13 -7.84 29.07
CA ALA A 198 -9.14 -9.24 28.65
C ALA A 198 -7.76 -9.75 28.20
N LEU A 199 -6.91 -8.89 27.62
CA LEU A 199 -5.56 -9.24 27.20
C LEU A 199 -4.56 -9.22 28.36
N ALA A 200 -4.68 -8.24 29.26
CA ALA A 200 -3.83 -8.11 30.45
C ALA A 200 -3.96 -9.33 31.40
N HIS A 201 -5.16 -9.94 31.47
CA HIS A 201 -5.41 -11.11 32.31
C HIS A 201 -5.05 -12.46 31.66
N ARG A 202 -4.64 -12.49 30.37
CA ARG A 202 -4.15 -13.72 29.75
C ARG A 202 -2.67 -13.91 30.08
N THR A 203 -2.38 -14.89 30.95
CA THR A 203 -1.02 -15.43 31.10
C THR A 203 -0.57 -16.00 29.74
N PRO A 204 0.68 -15.77 29.29
CA PRO A 204 1.16 -16.34 28.04
C PRO A 204 1.08 -17.87 28.13
N ALA A 205 0.20 -18.46 27.33
CA ALA A 205 0.18 -19.90 27.14
C ALA A 205 1.54 -20.29 26.55
N LYS A 206 2.22 -21.23 27.22
CA LYS A 206 3.37 -21.96 26.66
C LYS A 206 3.00 -22.40 25.24
N SER A 207 3.85 -22.08 24.27
CA SER A 207 3.77 -22.62 22.92
C SER A 207 3.77 -24.15 23.00
N GLU A 208 2.62 -24.76 22.71
CA GLU A 208 2.49 -26.19 22.47
C GLU A 208 3.06 -26.47 21.06
N PRO A 209 3.86 -27.52 20.86
CA PRO A 209 4.38 -27.83 19.53
C PRO A 209 3.21 -28.22 18.61
N ASP A 210 3.17 -27.54 17.48
CA ASP A 210 2.20 -27.68 16.39
C ASP A 210 2.04 -29.16 16.02
N SER A 211 0.83 -29.69 16.24
CA SER A 211 0.44 -30.96 15.65
C SER A 211 0.25 -30.72 14.15
N PRO A 212 0.75 -31.60 13.26
CA PRO A 212 0.65 -31.36 11.84
C PRO A 212 -0.82 -31.25 11.42
N PRO A 213 -1.16 -30.34 10.49
CA PRO A 213 -2.53 -30.18 10.02
C PRO A 213 -3.04 -31.50 9.41
N PRO A 214 -4.33 -31.84 9.58
CA PRO A 214 -4.89 -33.04 9.00
C PRO A 214 -4.72 -32.99 7.48
N GLN A 215 -4.12 -34.04 6.91
CA GLN A 215 -3.98 -34.19 5.47
C GLN A 215 -5.36 -34.10 4.81
N PRO A 216 -5.51 -33.38 3.69
CA PRO A 216 -6.75 -33.38 2.94
C PRO A 216 -7.04 -34.80 2.46
N ALA A 217 -8.23 -35.30 2.82
CA ALA A 217 -8.75 -36.56 2.35
C ALA A 217 -8.68 -36.59 0.81
N LEU A 218 -8.01 -37.61 0.27
CA LEU A 218 -8.03 -37.95 -1.15
C LEU A 218 -9.48 -38.11 -1.59
N SER A 219 -9.98 -37.11 -2.32
CA SER A 219 -11.26 -37.19 -3.02
C SER A 219 -11.22 -38.32 -4.04
N ALA A 220 -12.19 -39.22 -3.91
CA ALA A 220 -12.39 -40.37 -4.76
C ALA A 220 -12.46 -39.99 -6.25
N SER A 221 -11.88 -40.85 -7.09
CA SER A 221 -11.99 -40.80 -8.55
C SER A 221 -13.44 -40.90 -9.02
N PRO A 222 -13.83 -40.26 -10.13
CA PRO A 222 -15.16 -40.41 -10.72
C PRO A 222 -15.33 -41.79 -11.37
N PRO A 223 -16.55 -42.35 -11.42
CA PRO A 223 -16.79 -43.66 -12.00
C PRO A 223 -16.62 -43.65 -13.52
N THR A 224 -15.90 -44.64 -14.02
CA THR A 224 -15.83 -45.06 -15.41
C THR A 224 -17.24 -45.48 -15.88
N SER A 225 -17.72 -44.84 -16.95
CA SER A 225 -18.90 -45.29 -17.69
C SER A 225 -18.44 -46.20 -18.83
N GLU A 226 -18.42 -47.50 -18.57
CA GLU A 226 -18.44 -48.51 -19.62
C GLU A 226 -19.88 -48.67 -20.11
N LYS A 227 -20.10 -48.48 -21.40
CA LYS A 227 -21.34 -48.81 -22.10
C LYS A 227 -21.03 -49.98 -23.04
N PRO A 228 -21.72 -51.13 -22.94
CA PRO A 228 -21.58 -52.20 -23.93
C PRO A 228 -22.35 -51.87 -25.21
N LEU A 229 -21.80 -52.35 -26.33
CA LEU A 229 -22.47 -52.51 -27.62
C LEU A 229 -23.78 -53.28 -27.47
N GLU A 230 -24.83 -52.78 -28.13
CA GLU A 230 -25.66 -53.50 -29.11
C GLU A 230 -26.15 -52.51 -30.17
#